data_AF-A0A920UWQ5-F1
#
_entry.id   AF-A0A920UWQ5-F1
#
_cell.length_a   1.000
_cell.length_b   1.000
_cell.length_c   1.000
_cell.angle_alpha   90.00
_cell.angle_beta   90.00
_cell.angle_gamma   90.00
#
_symmetry.space_group_name_H-M   'P 1'
#
loop_
_entity.id
_entity.type
_entity.pdbx_description
1 polymer ?
#
loop_
_entity_poly.entity_id
_entity_poly.type
_entity_poly.pdbx_seq_one_letter_code
_entity_poly.pdbx_strand_id
1 'polypeptide(L)' 'MSGQHPEYTLLQLKAFRSGERQNDQGGMMRTVVERLTDQELEALASYVSGLN' A
#
# COMPACT_ATOMS: atom_id res chain seq x y z
N MET A 1 18.04 8.25 0.81
CA MET A 1 16.73 8.70 0.27
C MET A 1 15.76 7.55 -0.05
N SER A 2 16.12 6.26 0.13
CA SER A 2 15.17 5.13 -0.06
C SER A 2 14.23 4.84 1.13
N GLY A 3 14.34 5.56 2.25
CA GLY A 3 13.54 5.31 3.46
C GLY A 3 12.30 6.19 3.62
N GLN A 4 12.09 7.19 2.77
CA GLN A 4 10.86 8.02 2.81
C GLN A 4 9.71 7.39 2.01
N HIS A 5 10.05 6.56 1.02
CA HIS A 5 9.07 5.87 0.17
C HIS A 5 8.30 4.71 0.83
N PRO A 6 8.85 3.91 1.77
CA PRO A 6 8.11 2.82 2.39
C PRO A 6 6.97 3.33 3.26
N GLU A 7 7.22 4.34 4.11
CA GLU A 7 6.17 4.92 4.97
C GLU A 7 5.06 5.57 4.13
N TYR A 8 5.44 6.33 3.10
CA TYR A 8 4.46 6.92 2.18
C TYR A 8 3.66 5.84 1.45
N THR A 9 4.31 4.80 0.94
CA THR A 9 3.65 3.68 0.25
C THR A 9 2.69 2.97 1.20
N LEU A 10 3.11 2.67 2.42
CA LEU A 10 2.27 2.07 3.45
C LEU A 10 1.03 2.92 3.74
N LEU A 11 1.20 4.24 3.85
CA LEU A 11 0.11 5.17 4.11
C LEU A 11 -0.91 5.15 2.97
N GLN A 12 -0.44 5.08 1.72
CA GLN A 12 -1.32 4.94 0.55
C GLN A 12 -2.04 3.59 0.53
N LEU A 13 -1.35 2.50 0.84
CA LEU A 13 -1.96 1.17 0.88
C LEU A 13 -3.04 1.09 1.99
N LYS A 14 -2.79 1.70 3.15
CA LYS A 14 -3.79 1.83 4.22
C LYS A 14 -4.98 2.68 3.80
N ALA A 15 -4.77 3.78 3.08
CA ALA A 15 -5.85 4.61 2.54
C ALA A 15 -6.71 3.88 1.49
N PHE A 16 -6.12 3.00 0.69
CA PHE A 16 -6.89 2.11 -0.18
C PHE A 16 -7.72 1.11 0.64
N ARG A 17 -7.14 0.52 1.70
CA ARG A 17 -7.84 -0.46 2.54
C ARG A 17 -9.00 0.17 3.33
N SER A 18 -8.84 1.40 3.81
CA SER A 18 -9.91 2.13 4.50
C SER A 18 -10.97 2.69 3.55
N GLY A 19 -10.71 2.70 2.24
CA GLY A 19 -11.60 3.29 1.24
C GLY A 19 -11.53 4.82 1.16
N GLU A 20 -10.62 5.46 1.90
CA GLU A 20 -10.30 6.89 1.76
C GLU A 20 -9.75 7.21 0.37
N ARG A 21 -9.04 6.25 -0.23
CA ARG A 21 -8.52 6.34 -1.59
C ARG A 21 -9.25 5.38 -2.51
N GLN A 22 -9.88 5.92 -3.54
CA GLN A 22 -10.66 5.18 -4.54
C GLN A 22 -10.21 5.50 -5.97
N ASN A 23 -9.03 6.12 -6.12
CA ASN A 23 -8.50 6.53 -7.41
C ASN A 23 -7.87 5.36 -8.21
N ASP A 24 -8.10 4.13 -7.79
CA ASP A 24 -7.69 2.93 -8.50
C ASP A 24 -8.77 2.54 -9.52
N GLN A 25 -8.48 2.78 -10.81
CA GLN A 25 -9.37 2.33 -11.88
C GLN A 25 -9.55 0.81 -11.78
N GLY A 26 -10.79 0.39 -11.58
CA GLY A 26 -11.17 -1.03 -11.48
C GLY A 26 -11.12 -1.64 -10.09
N GLY A 27 -10.78 -0.89 -9.03
CA GLY A 27 -10.84 -1.41 -7.65
C GLY A 27 -9.77 -2.46 -7.32
N MET A 28 -8.84 -2.74 -8.23
CA MET A 28 -7.84 -3.79 -8.08
C MET A 28 -7.00 -3.61 -6.81
N MET A 29 -6.56 -2.38 -6.52
CA MET A 29 -5.73 -2.14 -5.35
C MET A 29 -6.53 -2.37 -4.07
N ARG A 30 -7.79 -1.94 -4.03
CA ARG A 30 -8.69 -2.18 -2.90
C ARG A 30 -8.92 -3.67 -2.65
N THR A 31 -9.21 -4.45 -3.69
CA THR A 31 -9.42 -5.90 -3.60
C THR A 31 -8.16 -6.66 -3.15
N VAL A 32 -6.97 -6.12 -3.45
CA VAL A 32 -5.71 -6.68 -2.96
C VAL A 32 -5.50 -6.34 -1.48
N VAL A 33 -5.56 -5.06 -1.11
CA VAL A 33 -5.22 -4.62 0.26
C VAL A 33 -6.27 -4.98 1.30
N GLU A 34 -7.54 -5.20 0.93
CA GLU A 34 -8.59 -5.66 1.85
C GLU A 34 -8.31 -7.06 2.40
N ARG A 35 -7.52 -7.86 1.67
CA ARG A 35 -7.15 -9.24 2.04
C ARG A 35 -5.85 -9.31 2.83
N LEU A 36 -5.17 -8.18 3.01
CA LEU A 36 -3.86 -8.10 3.67
C LEU A 36 -3.99 -7.56 5.09
N THR A 37 -3.25 -8.20 5.99
CA THR A 37 -2.99 -7.73 7.35
C THR A 37 -2.06 -6.51 7.34
N ASP A 38 -1.96 -5.80 8.47
CA ASP A 38 -1.03 -4.68 8.63
C ASP A 38 0.43 -5.07 8.38
N GLN A 39 0.83 -6.27 8.83
CA GLN A 39 2.18 -6.79 8.63
C GLN A 39 2.48 -7.07 7.15
N GLU A 40 1.50 -7.62 6.42
CA GLU A 40 1.66 -7.88 4.98
C GLU A 40 1.71 -6.59 4.16
N LEU A 41 0.97 -5.55 4.58
CA LEU A 41 1.04 -4.22 3.98
C LEU A 41 2.41 -3.56 4.20
N GLU A 42 2.97 -3.69 5.40
CA GLU A 42 4.32 -3.21 5.72
C GLU A 42 5.40 -3.93 4.91
N ALA A 43 5.26 -5.25 4.76
CA ALA A 43 6.16 -6.05 3.92
C ALA A 43 6.05 -5.65 2.44
N LEU A 44 4.83 -5.44 1.94
CA LEU A 44 4.59 -4.99 0.56
C LEU A 44 5.16 -3.59 0.31
N ALA A 45 4.95 -2.66 1.23
CA ALA A 45 5.49 -1.30 1.14
C ALA A 45 7.02 -1.30 1.14
N SER A 46 7.62 -2.13 1.99
CA SER A 46 9.08 -2.30 2.07
C SER A 46 9.65 -2.94 0.80
N TYR A 47 8.95 -3.94 0.25
CA TYR A 47 9.33 -4.61 -1.00
C TYR A 47 9.28 -3.65 -2.20
N VAL A 48 8.17 -2.92 -2.38
CA VAL A 48 8.02 -1.94 -3.47
C VAL A 48 9.04 -0.81 -3.34
N SER A 49 9.34 -0.37 -2.11
CA SER A 49 10.34 0.68 -1.89
C SER A 49 11.78 0.20 -2.08
N GLY A 50 12.07 -1.09 -1.90
CA GLY A 50 13.40 -1.69 -2.08
C GLY A 50 13.73 -2.08 -3.52
N LEU A 51 12.72 -2.10 -4.40
CA LEU A 51 12.87 -2.35 -5.85
C LEU A 51 13.29 -1.11 -6.66
N ASN A 52 13.43 0.06 -6.01
CA ASN A 52 13.81 1.35 -6.62
C ASN A 52 15.29 1.69 -6.42
#